data_AF-F2RJV0-F1
#
_entry.id   AF-F2RJV0-F1
#
_cell.length_a   1.000
_cell.length_b   1.000
_cell.length_c   1.000
_cell.angle_alpha   90.00
_cell.angle_beta   90.00
_cell.angle_gamma   90.00
#
_symmetry.space_group_name_H-M   'P 1'
#
loop_
_entity.id
_entity.type
_entity.pdbx_description
1 polymer ?
#
loop_
_entity_poly.entity_id
_entity_poly.type
_entity_poly.pdbx_seq_one_letter_code
_entity_poly.pdbx_strand_id
1 'polypeptide(L)'
;MPLHMRLPKLKGFKNPFRTEYQVVNLDKLTALYPQGGEVTVADLVAKGAVRKNQLVKVLGTGEITVALQVTVDAVSGSAKEKIAAAGGTVTELV
;
A
#
# COMPACT_ATOMS: atom_id res chain seq x y z
N MET A 1 19.49 -17.62 -35.37
CA MET A 1 20.00 -16.81 -34.24
C MET A 1 19.09 -16.98 -33.03
N PRO A 2 19.65 -17.16 -31.82
CA PRO A 2 18.89 -17.23 -30.57
C PRO A 2 18.08 -15.95 -30.29
N LEU A 3 16.93 -16.09 -29.62
CA LEU A 3 15.97 -14.99 -29.37
C LEU A 3 16.57 -13.83 -28.54
N HIS A 4 17.41 -14.15 -27.55
CA HIS A 4 18.09 -13.15 -26.70
C HIS A 4 19.15 -12.31 -27.43
N MET A 5 19.53 -12.68 -28.65
CA MET A 5 20.47 -11.92 -29.49
C MET A 5 19.76 -11.13 -30.60
N ARG A 6 18.50 -11.45 -30.88
CA ARG A 6 17.69 -10.80 -31.92
C ARG A 6 16.93 -9.59 -31.38
N LEU A 7 16.62 -9.59 -30.08
CA LEU A 7 15.90 -8.51 -29.42
C LEU A 7 16.88 -7.45 -28.90
N PRO A 8 16.57 -6.15 -29.07
CA PRO A 8 17.36 -5.09 -28.47
C PRO A 8 17.28 -5.17 -26.93
N LYS A 9 18.32 -4.71 -26.25
CA LYS A 9 18.32 -4.60 -24.78
C LYS A 9 17.20 -3.66 -24.32
N LEU A 10 16.61 -3.97 -23.17
CA LEU A 10 15.65 -3.08 -22.53
C LEU A 10 16.31 -1.72 -22.29
N LYS A 11 15.59 -0.65 -22.65
CA LYS A 11 16.08 0.73 -22.54
C LYS A 11 16.07 1.17 -21.07
N GLY A 12 16.91 2.16 -20.74
CA GLY A 12 16.97 2.79 -19.42
C GLY A 12 18.04 2.20 -18.49
N PHE A 13 17.97 2.56 -17.22
CA PHE A 13 18.89 2.12 -16.16
C PHE A 13 18.11 1.83 -14.88
N LYS A 14 18.69 1.03 -13.99
CA LYS A 14 18.11 0.76 -12.65
C LYS A 14 18.63 1.81 -11.68
N ASN A 15 17.77 2.69 -11.19
CA ASN A 15 18.13 3.71 -10.18
C ASN A 15 18.43 3.04 -8.82
N PRO A 16 19.66 3.17 -8.26
CA PRO A 16 20.01 2.63 -6.94
C PRO A 16 19.27 3.29 -5.78
N PHE A 17 18.82 4.55 -5.95
CA PHE A 17 18.16 5.35 -4.91
C PHE A 17 16.63 5.30 -4.99
N ARG A 18 16.06 4.29 -5.67
CA ARG A 18 14.60 4.15 -5.76
C ARG A 18 14.04 3.77 -4.40
N THR A 19 13.22 4.66 -3.84
CA THR A 19 12.39 4.35 -2.67
C THR A 19 11.28 3.40 -3.07
N GLU A 20 11.34 2.17 -2.57
CA GLU A 20 10.34 1.15 -2.83
C GLU A 20 9.34 1.08 -1.68
N TYR A 21 8.06 1.14 -2.03
CA TYR A 21 6.96 1.01 -1.07
C TYR A 21 6.31 -0.36 -1.22
N GLN A 22 6.01 -0.98 -0.09
CA GLN A 22 5.14 -2.13 -0.02
C GLN A 22 3.68 -1.70 -0.04
N VAL A 23 2.90 -2.28 -0.95
CA VAL A 23 1.52 -1.85 -1.19
C VAL A 23 0.51 -2.66 -0.38
N VAL A 24 -0.49 -1.98 0.16
CA VAL A 24 -1.66 -2.58 0.82
C VAL A 24 -2.93 -1.98 0.22
N ASN A 25 -3.85 -2.84 -0.22
CA ASN A 25 -5.12 -2.43 -0.82
C ASN A 25 -6.25 -2.41 0.23
N LEU A 26 -7.30 -1.63 -0.03
CA LEU A 26 -8.48 -1.57 0.83
C LEU A 26 -9.16 -2.94 1.00
N ASP A 27 -9.18 -3.78 -0.05
CA ASP A 27 -9.72 -5.15 0.03
C ASP A 27 -9.04 -6.01 1.11
N LYS A 28 -7.73 -5.83 1.30
CA LYS A 28 -7.01 -6.54 2.35
C LYS A 28 -7.31 -5.94 3.72
N LEU A 29 -7.48 -4.63 3.79
CA LEU A 29 -7.82 -3.96 5.04
C LEU A 29 -9.21 -4.34 5.52
N THR A 30 -10.20 -4.45 4.64
CA THR A 30 -11.55 -4.90 5.02
C THR A 30 -11.55 -6.34 5.53
N ALA A 31 -10.77 -7.24 4.91
CA ALA A 31 -10.62 -8.61 5.39
C ALA A 31 -9.93 -8.68 6.78
N LEU A 32 -8.95 -7.82 7.03
CA LEU A 32 -8.16 -7.81 8.26
C LEU A 32 -8.78 -7.02 9.41
N TYR A 33 -9.71 -6.10 9.11
CA TYR A 33 -10.38 -5.22 10.06
C TYR A 33 -11.90 -5.20 9.83
N PRO A 34 -12.60 -6.32 10.03
CA PRO A 34 -14.06 -6.40 9.81
C PRO A 34 -14.87 -5.54 10.79
N GLN A 35 -14.32 -5.23 11.97
CA GLN A 35 -14.96 -4.37 12.98
C GLN A 35 -14.44 -2.92 12.96
N GLY A 36 -13.49 -2.62 12.07
CA GLY A 36 -12.83 -1.32 12.03
C GLY A 36 -11.71 -1.20 13.06
N GLY A 37 -11.21 0.01 13.22
CA GLY A 37 -10.20 0.34 14.24
C GLY A 37 -8.98 1.04 13.67
N GLU A 38 -7.92 1.04 14.49
CA GLU A 38 -6.65 1.66 14.15
C GLU A 38 -5.80 0.70 13.32
N VAL A 39 -5.21 1.22 12.25
CA VAL A 39 -4.33 0.51 11.33
C VAL A 39 -2.98 1.21 11.37
N THR A 40 -2.07 0.66 12.18
CA THR A 40 -0.67 1.10 12.21
C THR A 40 0.22 0.18 11.39
N VAL A 41 1.42 0.66 11.02
CA VAL A 41 2.43 -0.19 10.36
C VAL A 41 2.78 -1.42 11.21
N ALA A 42 2.84 -1.27 12.54
CA ALA A 42 3.12 -2.38 13.45
C ALA A 42 2.02 -3.45 13.41
N ASP A 43 0.75 -3.04 13.38
CA ASP A 43 -0.38 -3.98 13.30
C ASP A 43 -0.45 -4.69 11.95
N LEU A 44 -0.12 -3.98 10.87
CA LEU A 44 -0.02 -4.58 9.54
C LEU A 44 1.11 -5.63 9.48
N VAL A 45 2.22 -5.43 10.19
CA VAL A 45 3.28 -6.44 10.32
C VAL A 45 2.80 -7.62 11.15
N ALA A 46 2.14 -7.38 12.29
CA ALA A 46 1.64 -8.43 13.17
C ALA A 46 0.61 -9.33 12.48
N LYS A 47 -0.27 -8.74 11.66
CA LYS A 47 -1.27 -9.46 10.85
C LYS A 47 -0.69 -10.07 9.56
N GLY A 48 0.61 -9.90 9.29
CA GLY A 48 1.29 -10.46 8.12
C GLY A 48 0.94 -9.79 6.79
N ALA A 49 0.33 -8.60 6.81
CA ALA A 49 -0.04 -7.86 5.61
C ALA A 49 1.19 -7.20 4.95
N VAL A 50 2.17 -6.80 5.75
CA VAL A 50 3.42 -6.18 5.30
C VAL A 50 4.64 -6.82 5.95
N ARG A 51 5.81 -6.65 5.34
CA ARG A 51 7.09 -7.08 5.90
C ARG A 51 7.59 -6.02 6.87
N LYS A 52 8.33 -6.45 7.90
CA LYS A 52 9.04 -5.54 8.80
C LYS A 52 10.07 -4.69 8.03
N ASN A 53 10.29 -3.45 8.50
CA ASN A 53 11.27 -2.50 7.97
C ASN A 53 11.12 -2.16 6.48
N GLN A 54 9.88 -2.04 6.01
CA GLN A 54 9.57 -1.58 4.65
C GLN A 54 8.59 -0.41 4.75
N LEU A 55 8.73 0.57 3.87
CA LEU A 55 7.79 1.68 3.75
C LEU A 55 6.47 1.16 3.19
N VAL A 56 5.35 1.59 3.74
CA VAL A 56 4.02 1.09 3.38
C VAL A 56 3.23 2.17 2.65
N LYS A 57 2.67 1.79 1.49
CA LYS A 57 1.74 2.63 0.74
C LYS A 57 0.36 1.99 0.64
N VAL A 58 -0.66 2.72 1.07
CA VAL A 58 -2.06 2.29 0.94
C VAL A 58 -2.63 2.73 -0.41
N LEU A 59 -3.25 1.78 -1.11
CA LEU A 59 -3.87 1.98 -2.43
C LEU A 59 -5.38 1.75 -2.38
N GLY A 60 -6.11 2.49 -3.20
CA GLY A 60 -7.58 2.53 -3.21
C GLY A 60 -8.28 1.40 -3.96
N THR A 61 -7.63 0.25 -4.18
CA THR A 61 -8.29 -0.90 -4.80
C THR A 61 -9.20 -1.58 -3.78
N GLY A 62 -10.48 -1.69 -4.11
CA GLY A 62 -11.50 -2.22 -3.21
C GLY A 62 -12.50 -1.19 -2.69
N GLU A 63 -13.47 -1.69 -1.93
CA GLU A 63 -14.43 -0.88 -1.18
C GLU A 63 -14.19 -1.05 0.31
N ILE A 64 -14.50 0.00 1.06
CA ILE A 64 -14.35 0.04 2.51
C ILE A 64 -15.66 0.57 3.09
N THR A 65 -16.29 -0.24 3.94
CA THR A 65 -17.56 0.09 4.60
C THR A 65 -17.37 0.45 6.07
N VAL A 66 -16.16 0.27 6.59
CA VAL A 66 -15.85 0.43 8.01
C VAL A 66 -14.90 1.59 8.22
N ALA A 67 -15.16 2.38 9.27
CA ALA A 67 -14.27 3.47 9.66
C ALA A 67 -12.92 2.91 10.15
N LEU A 68 -11.84 3.29 9.45
CA LEU A 68 -10.47 2.95 9.81
C LEU A 68 -9.68 4.23 10.11
N GLN A 69 -8.85 4.17 11.15
CA GLN A 69 -7.84 5.20 11.43
C GLN A 69 -6.50 4.69 10.91
N VAL A 70 -6.07 5.18 9.74
CA VAL A 70 -4.92 4.61 9.01
C VAL A 70 -3.69 5.49 9.21
N THR A 71 -2.70 4.96 9.93
CA THR A 71 -1.40 5.60 10.17
C THR A 71 -0.30 4.86 9.41
N VAL A 72 0.15 5.42 8.27
CA VAL A 72 1.10 4.79 7.34
C VAL A 72 2.03 5.81 6.67
N ASP A 73 3.07 5.34 5.98
CA ASP A 73 4.03 6.23 5.31
C ASP A 73 3.41 6.97 4.12
N ALA A 74 2.60 6.33 3.28
CA ALA A 74 1.98 7.01 2.13
C ALA A 74 0.59 6.48 1.78
N VAL A 75 -0.29 7.35 1.27
CA VAL A 75 -1.64 6.95 0.82
C VAL A 75 -1.92 7.51 -0.58
N SER A 76 -2.55 6.71 -1.45
CA SER A 76 -3.01 7.19 -2.76
C SER A 76 -4.22 8.13 -2.62
N GLY A 77 -4.37 9.10 -3.53
CA GLY A 77 -5.54 10.00 -3.52
C GLY A 77 -6.88 9.24 -3.50
N SER A 78 -7.00 8.20 -4.33
CA SER A 78 -8.18 7.32 -4.35
C SER A 78 -8.43 6.57 -3.04
N ALA A 79 -7.38 6.25 -2.27
CA ALA A 79 -7.55 5.64 -0.96
C ALA A 79 -8.00 6.67 0.08
N LYS A 80 -7.44 7.88 0.06
CA LYS A 80 -7.85 8.97 0.96
C LYS A 80 -9.33 9.28 0.82
N GLU A 81 -9.83 9.40 -0.41
CA GLU A 81 -11.23 9.68 -0.70
C GLU A 81 -12.15 8.57 -0.17
N LYS A 82 -11.80 7.30 -0.44
CA LYS A 82 -12.60 6.15 0.02
C LYS A 82 -12.59 5.97 1.54
N ILE A 83 -11.44 6.18 2.18
CA ILE A 83 -11.32 6.11 3.65
C ILE A 83 -12.13 7.24 4.29
N ALA A 84 -12.06 8.46 3.75
CA ALA A 84 -12.85 9.60 4.23
C ALA A 84 -14.35 9.37 4.03
N ALA A 85 -14.77 8.78 2.89
CA ALA A 85 -16.17 8.44 2.62
C ALA A 85 -16.72 7.40 3.61
N ALA A 86 -15.88 6.48 4.09
CA ALA A 86 -16.22 5.52 5.14
C ALA A 86 -16.14 6.09 6.57
N GLY A 87 -15.87 7.40 6.73
CA GLY A 87 -15.74 8.07 8.02
C GLY A 87 -14.43 7.77 8.75
N GLY A 88 -13.42 7.27 8.04
CA GLY A 88 -12.08 7.02 8.57
C GLY A 88 -11.16 8.25 8.54
N THR A 89 -10.05 8.17 9.27
CA THR A 89 -9.00 9.20 9.29
C THR A 89 -7.71 8.65 8.68
N VAL A 90 -6.94 9.51 8.02
CA VAL A 90 -5.65 9.15 7.41
C VAL A 90 -4.56 10.06 7.97
N THR A 91 -3.54 9.46 8.56
CA THR A 91 -2.34 10.10 9.10
C THR A 91 -1.14 9.61 8.32
N GLU A 92 -0.59 10.48 7.46
CA GLU A 92 0.64 10.22 6.72
C GLU A 92 1.85 10.63 7.58
N LEU A 93 2.79 9.70 7.81
CA LEU A 93 3.98 9.90 8.64
C LEU A 93 5.23 10.36 7.86
N VAL A 94 5.06 11.00 6.71
CA VAL A 94 6.19 11.49 5.90
C VAL A 94 6.85 12.71 6.52
#